data_AF-A0A5Q4FFX4-F1
#
_entry.id   AF-A0A5Q4FFX4-F1
#
_cell.length_a   1.000
_cell.length_b   1.000
_cell.length_c   1.000
_cell.angle_alpha   90.00
_cell.angle_beta   90.00
_cell.angle_gamma   90.00
#
_symmetry.space_group_name_H-M   'P 1'
#
loop_
_entity.id
_entity.type
_entity.pdbx_description
1 polymer ?
#
loop_
_entity_poly.entity_id
_entity_poly.type
_entity_poly.pdbx_seq_one_letter_code
_entity_poly.pdbx_strand_id
1 'polypeptide(L)'
;MMQILGILEHLEMPDWDFAHELAPVDVHRPEESRVDTVPDPLRDTVPAMTPNAVSAAVPDAVSAAVPDTVPALMPEAMPDTAPVTLPDTAHDVELDMVPDDLVATDTGVDTLIAVHWRDLLMSADWLHYYLEASKLAYADRNRYIADPRYVAAPGGDWERMLDPGYLAYRAALIDTVAMDEAEPGNPAGDYSQYGVAPEQPDNGTSHISIIDRDGNAVSMTTTIEQVFGSRIMSDGGTGLTGGFHLNNELTDFSLAPVDADGRPIANRVQPGKRPRSSMAPSLIFDTESGEFMAAIGSPGGAGIIHFVAKTILGIYDFGLNAQEAIDLPNFANYNGPTVLEQNRFPQPVIDALEERGHVLRQRPLTSGLQAIQRTEYGFFGGADPRREGVVMGE
;
A
#
# COMPACT_ATOMS: atom_id res chain seq x y z
N MET A 1 1.71 5.06 -1.88
CA MET A 1 2.93 4.76 -1.10
C MET A 1 4.02 5.74 -1.45
N MET A 2 4.62 5.66 -2.64
CA MET A 2 5.71 6.56 -3.08
C MET A 2 5.39 8.04 -2.88
N GLN A 3 4.17 8.48 -3.22
CA GLN A 3 3.76 9.86 -3.01
C GLN A 3 3.73 10.29 -1.53
N ILE A 4 3.42 9.38 -0.59
CA ILE A 4 3.47 9.69 0.85
C ILE A 4 4.93 9.93 1.26
N LEU A 5 5.83 9.00 0.87
CA LEU A 5 7.26 9.10 1.17
C LEU A 5 7.88 10.36 0.56
N GLY A 6 7.63 10.62 -0.72
CA GLY A 6 8.15 11.81 -1.39
C GLY A 6 7.58 13.13 -0.87
N ILE A 7 6.34 13.17 -0.35
CA ILE A 7 5.83 14.35 0.35
C ILE A 7 6.59 14.55 1.67
N LEU A 8 6.85 13.48 2.42
CA LEU A 8 7.58 13.53 3.69
C LEU A 8 9.02 14.02 3.51
N GLU A 9 9.71 13.59 2.45
CA GLU A 9 11.06 14.04 2.10
C GLU A 9 11.15 15.56 1.88
N HIS A 10 10.06 16.19 1.46
CA HIS A 10 10.00 17.64 1.23
C HIS A 10 9.50 18.44 2.45
N LEU A 11 9.23 17.78 3.57
CA LEU A 11 8.91 18.46 4.83
C LEU A 11 10.20 18.79 5.58
N GLU A 12 10.47 20.07 5.78
CA GLU A 12 11.48 20.53 6.73
C GLU A 12 10.94 20.31 8.17
N MET A 13 11.07 19.08 8.69
CA MET A 13 10.72 18.82 10.08
C MET A 13 11.89 19.23 11.00
N PRO A 14 11.63 19.99 12.09
CA PRO A 14 12.65 20.24 13.10
C PRO A 14 13.15 18.90 13.65
N ASP A 15 14.47 18.67 13.59
CA ASP A 15 15.18 17.49 14.13
C ASP A 15 15.02 16.15 13.36
N TRP A 16 14.62 16.18 12.08
CA TRP A 16 14.58 15.00 11.20
C TRP A 16 15.47 15.21 9.97
N ASP A 17 16.58 14.47 9.88
CA ASP A 17 17.35 14.30 8.63
C ASP A 17 16.92 13.01 7.94
N PHE A 18 16.37 13.13 6.72
CA PHE A 18 16.06 11.98 5.88
C PHE A 18 17.37 11.48 5.25
N ALA A 19 17.97 10.45 5.83
CA ALA A 19 19.10 9.78 5.20
C ALA A 19 18.53 8.70 4.26
N HIS A 20 18.89 8.79 2.98
CA HIS A 20 18.74 7.81 1.88
C HIS A 20 17.82 8.25 0.73
N GLU A 21 18.43 8.43 -0.45
CA GLU A 21 17.77 8.61 -1.75
C GLU A 21 17.40 7.24 -2.34
N LEU A 22 16.18 7.10 -2.87
CA LEU A 22 15.68 5.92 -3.61
C LEU A 22 15.50 6.28 -5.11
N ALA A 23 15.90 5.40 -6.05
CA ALA A 23 16.13 5.67 -7.48
C ALA A 23 16.13 4.34 -8.29
N PRO A 24 15.98 4.36 -9.63
CA PRO A 24 15.54 3.20 -10.43
C PRO A 24 16.52 2.03 -10.58
N VAL A 25 16.00 0.80 -10.56
CA VAL A 25 16.69 -0.42 -11.02
C VAL A 25 16.18 -0.86 -12.39
N ASP A 26 17.11 -1.11 -13.31
CA ASP A 26 16.87 -1.72 -14.62
C ASP A 26 16.61 -3.23 -14.45
N VAL A 27 15.36 -3.67 -14.65
CA VAL A 27 14.99 -5.08 -14.55
C VAL A 27 15.11 -5.74 -15.92
N HIS A 28 16.05 -6.67 -16.02
CA HIS A 28 16.27 -7.47 -17.22
C HIS A 28 15.01 -8.28 -17.57
N ARG A 29 14.48 -8.04 -18.77
CA ARG A 29 13.31 -8.74 -19.35
C ARG A 29 13.62 -10.22 -19.57
N PRO A 30 12.90 -11.19 -18.94
CA PRO A 30 13.00 -12.58 -19.34
C PRO A 30 12.32 -12.77 -20.70
N GLU A 31 12.95 -13.52 -21.60
CA GLU A 31 12.32 -13.94 -22.86
C GLU A 31 11.08 -14.81 -22.59
N GLU A 32 10.01 -14.57 -23.36
CA GLU A 32 8.71 -15.23 -23.25
C GLU A 32 8.84 -16.76 -23.30
N SER A 33 8.66 -17.43 -22.16
CA SER A 33 8.35 -18.87 -22.13
C SER A 33 6.83 -19.06 -22.04
N ARG A 34 6.24 -19.58 -23.12
CA ARG A 34 4.86 -20.07 -23.16
C ARG A 34 4.65 -21.15 -22.09
N VAL A 35 3.70 -20.93 -21.19
CA VAL A 35 3.17 -21.96 -20.29
C VAL A 35 1.88 -22.52 -20.89
N ASP A 36 1.80 -23.84 -21.00
CA ASP A 36 0.67 -24.58 -21.57
C ASP A 36 -0.64 -24.37 -20.80
N THR A 37 -1.73 -24.29 -21.56
CA THR A 37 -3.11 -24.01 -21.12
C THR A 37 -3.71 -25.09 -20.21
N VAL A 38 -4.39 -24.66 -19.14
CA VAL A 38 -5.31 -25.50 -18.34
C VAL A 38 -6.60 -25.75 -19.15
N PRO A 39 -7.18 -26.98 -19.17
CA PRO A 39 -8.42 -27.26 -19.90
C PRO A 39 -9.67 -26.61 -19.26
N ASP A 40 -10.59 -26.19 -20.11
CA ASP A 40 -11.82 -25.43 -19.82
C ASP A 40 -12.97 -26.34 -19.33
N PRO A 41 -13.45 -26.16 -18.08
CA PRO A 41 -14.89 -26.14 -17.86
C PRO A 41 -15.29 -25.11 -16.77
N LEU A 42 -15.18 -23.81 -17.05
CA LEU A 42 -15.74 -22.75 -16.16
C LEU A 42 -17.02 -22.09 -16.73
N ARG A 43 -17.48 -22.54 -17.91
CA ARG A 43 -18.58 -21.90 -18.64
C ARG A 43 -19.95 -21.99 -17.97
N ASP A 44 -20.21 -23.04 -17.18
CA ASP A 44 -21.59 -23.39 -16.76
C ASP A 44 -21.83 -23.42 -15.24
N THR A 45 -20.86 -23.02 -14.40
CA THR A 45 -20.96 -23.22 -12.92
C THR A 45 -21.51 -22.04 -12.13
N VAL A 46 -21.97 -20.96 -12.76
CA VAL A 46 -22.71 -19.89 -12.06
C VAL A 46 -24.21 -20.07 -12.34
N PRO A 47 -24.96 -20.83 -11.52
CA PRO A 47 -26.41 -20.85 -11.65
C PRO A 47 -26.94 -19.43 -11.43
N ALA A 48 -27.87 -19.00 -12.31
CA ALA A 48 -28.64 -17.78 -12.12
C ALA A 48 -29.46 -17.91 -10.81
N MET A 49 -28.87 -17.51 -9.69
CA MET A 49 -29.58 -17.45 -8.41
C MET A 49 -30.48 -16.22 -8.42
N THR A 50 -31.79 -16.44 -8.60
CA THR A 50 -32.81 -15.44 -8.33
C THR A 50 -32.71 -14.98 -6.87
N PRO A 51 -32.69 -13.68 -6.57
CA PRO A 51 -32.47 -13.17 -5.21
C PRO A 51 -33.73 -13.38 -4.37
N ASN A 52 -33.79 -14.47 -3.62
CA ASN A 52 -34.80 -14.66 -2.57
C ASN A 52 -34.14 -15.27 -1.33
N ALA A 53 -33.20 -14.54 -0.73
CA ALA A 53 -32.86 -14.58 0.70
C ALA A 53 -31.60 -13.74 0.96
N VAL A 54 -31.65 -12.44 0.73
CA VAL A 54 -30.69 -11.51 1.36
C VAL A 54 -31.52 -10.50 2.12
N SER A 55 -31.41 -10.54 3.44
CA SER A 55 -31.97 -9.53 4.33
C SER A 55 -31.50 -8.14 3.90
N ALA A 56 -32.45 -7.23 3.81
CA ALA A 56 -32.33 -5.88 3.25
C ALA A 56 -31.11 -5.09 3.74
N ALA A 57 -30.25 -4.68 2.78
CA ALA A 57 -29.51 -3.41 2.77
C ALA A 57 -28.65 -3.30 1.49
N VAL A 58 -29.26 -3.40 0.30
CA VAL A 58 -28.64 -2.95 -0.96
C VAL A 58 -29.73 -2.15 -1.69
N PRO A 59 -29.54 -0.85 -1.97
CA PRO A 59 -30.50 -0.09 -2.77
C PRO A 59 -30.62 -0.69 -4.18
N ASP A 60 -31.86 -0.77 -4.70
CA ASP A 60 -32.27 -1.40 -5.97
C ASP A 60 -31.66 -0.81 -7.27
N ALA A 61 -30.57 -0.06 -7.20
CA ALA A 61 -30.05 0.70 -8.34
C ALA A 61 -29.06 -0.05 -9.26
N VAL A 62 -28.76 -1.34 -9.02
CA VAL A 62 -27.73 -2.08 -9.79
C VAL A 62 -28.33 -3.09 -10.79
N SER A 63 -29.66 -3.22 -10.89
CA SER A 63 -30.28 -4.30 -11.67
C SER A 63 -30.34 -4.10 -13.20
N ALA A 64 -29.83 -3.01 -13.77
CA ALA A 64 -30.11 -2.67 -15.17
C ALA A 64 -28.92 -2.59 -16.14
N ALA A 65 -27.69 -2.96 -15.73
CA ALA A 65 -26.51 -2.71 -16.58
C ALA A 65 -25.50 -3.87 -16.73
N VAL A 66 -25.81 -5.09 -16.30
CA VAL A 66 -24.94 -6.25 -16.53
C VAL A 66 -25.51 -7.07 -17.70
N PRO A 67 -24.82 -7.18 -18.85
CA PRO A 67 -25.23 -8.09 -19.92
C PRO A 67 -25.18 -9.54 -19.42
N ASP A 68 -26.18 -10.35 -19.77
CA ASP A 68 -26.32 -11.78 -19.41
C ASP A 68 -25.20 -12.71 -19.96
N THR A 69 -24.16 -12.14 -20.57
CA THR A 69 -23.06 -12.89 -21.16
C THR A 69 -21.73 -12.26 -20.74
N VAL A 70 -21.00 -12.94 -19.86
CA VAL A 70 -19.58 -12.68 -19.59
C VAL A 70 -18.79 -13.18 -20.81
N PRO A 71 -18.14 -12.31 -21.60
CA PRO A 71 -17.27 -12.78 -22.67
C PRO A 71 -16.07 -13.48 -22.04
N ALA A 72 -15.75 -14.68 -22.54
CA ALA A 72 -14.54 -15.40 -22.19
C ALA A 72 -13.31 -14.57 -22.57
N LEU A 73 -12.70 -13.92 -21.59
CA LEU A 73 -11.34 -13.45 -21.69
C LEU A 73 -10.55 -14.23 -20.64
N MET A 74 -9.70 -15.14 -21.11
CA MET A 74 -8.53 -15.48 -20.30
C MET A 74 -7.84 -14.16 -19.98
N PRO A 75 -7.31 -13.96 -18.75
CA PRO A 75 -6.34 -12.89 -18.59
C PRO A 75 -5.25 -13.14 -19.64
N GLU A 76 -5.11 -12.22 -20.59
CA GLU A 76 -3.83 -12.03 -21.26
C GLU A 76 -2.79 -12.01 -20.15
N ALA A 77 -1.65 -12.69 -20.38
CA ALA A 77 -0.54 -12.77 -19.43
C ALA A 77 -0.44 -11.46 -18.64
N MET A 78 -0.32 -11.56 -17.31
CA MET A 78 -0.04 -10.41 -16.45
C MET A 78 1.05 -9.58 -17.15
N PRO A 79 0.75 -8.36 -17.65
CA PRO A 79 1.78 -7.58 -18.29
C PRO A 79 2.84 -7.33 -17.23
N ASP A 80 4.10 -7.63 -17.55
CA ASP A 80 5.23 -7.18 -16.75
C ASP A 80 5.11 -5.67 -16.61
N THR A 81 4.68 -5.20 -15.44
CA THR A 81 4.76 -3.80 -15.09
C THR A 81 6.16 -3.59 -14.54
N ALA A 82 6.94 -2.73 -15.20
CA ALA A 82 8.21 -2.27 -14.65
C ALA A 82 8.00 -1.75 -13.21
N PRO A 83 8.97 -1.96 -12.30
CA PRO A 83 8.93 -1.33 -10.98
C PRO A 83 8.72 0.18 -11.15
N VAL A 84 7.88 0.78 -10.30
CA VAL A 84 7.77 2.24 -10.23
C VAL A 84 8.93 2.74 -9.37
N THR A 85 9.73 3.65 -9.91
CA THR A 85 10.98 4.13 -9.33
C THR A 85 10.86 5.63 -9.02
N LEU A 86 11.52 6.11 -7.96
CA LEU A 86 11.55 7.54 -7.64
C LEU A 86 12.52 8.28 -8.58
N PRO A 87 12.24 9.53 -8.98
CA PRO A 87 13.15 10.35 -9.78
C PRO A 87 14.24 11.04 -8.93
N ASP A 88 15.45 11.16 -9.48
CA ASP A 88 16.60 11.87 -8.91
C ASP A 88 16.34 13.38 -8.72
N THR A 89 16.70 13.94 -7.55
CA THR A 89 17.04 15.37 -7.42
C THR A 89 18.21 15.59 -6.47
N ALA A 90 19.33 16.00 -7.06
CA ALA A 90 20.60 16.33 -6.41
C ALA A 90 20.52 17.49 -5.40
N HIS A 91 21.17 17.30 -4.24
CA HIS A 91 21.97 18.33 -3.55
C HIS A 91 23.15 17.68 -2.80
N ASP A 92 24.36 18.18 -3.04
CA ASP A 92 25.59 17.78 -2.35
C ASP A 92 25.45 17.93 -0.82
N VAL A 93 25.62 16.84 -0.07
CA VAL A 93 25.86 16.87 1.38
C VAL A 93 27.13 16.10 1.71
N GLU A 94 28.10 16.83 2.24
CA GLU A 94 29.41 16.34 2.68
C GLU A 94 29.21 15.45 3.92
N LEU A 95 29.61 14.17 3.83
CA LEU A 95 29.64 13.22 4.94
C LEU A 95 30.62 13.69 6.02
N ASP A 96 30.15 14.40 7.03
CA ASP A 96 30.92 14.60 8.25
C ASP A 96 30.82 13.34 9.12
N MET A 97 31.94 12.66 9.25
CA MET A 97 32.09 11.41 10.00
C MET A 97 31.67 11.59 11.46
N VAL A 98 30.74 10.75 11.92
CA VAL A 98 30.52 10.55 13.36
C VAL A 98 31.74 9.80 13.92
N PRO A 99 32.39 10.27 15.00
CA PRO A 99 33.63 9.66 15.49
C PRO A 99 33.47 8.24 16.01
N ASP A 100 34.44 7.39 15.64
CA ASP A 100 34.71 6.06 16.21
C ASP A 100 35.05 6.15 17.70
N ASP A 101 34.08 6.23 18.61
CA ASP A 101 34.32 6.08 20.06
C ASP A 101 33.05 5.66 20.82
N LEU A 102 32.52 4.45 20.56
CA LEU A 102 31.61 3.80 21.52
C LEU A 102 31.68 2.27 21.47
N VAL A 103 32.88 1.74 21.72
CA VAL A 103 33.00 0.38 22.25
C VAL A 103 32.67 0.44 23.73
N ALA A 104 31.48 -0.02 24.12
CA ALA A 104 31.16 -0.27 25.52
C ALA A 104 30.51 -1.65 25.71
N THR A 105 31.30 -2.49 26.38
CA THR A 105 31.01 -3.79 26.98
C THR A 105 29.67 -3.87 27.70
N ASP A 106 28.92 -4.92 27.38
CA ASP A 106 28.03 -5.73 28.23
C ASP A 106 27.76 -5.21 29.65
N THR A 107 26.59 -4.58 29.84
CA THR A 107 25.60 -4.81 30.93
C THR A 107 24.65 -3.59 31.07
N GLY A 108 23.40 -3.73 30.59
CA GLY A 108 22.25 -2.96 31.11
C GLY A 108 21.87 -1.64 30.43
N VAL A 109 22.41 -1.29 29.26
CA VAL A 109 22.08 -0.03 28.53
C VAL A 109 21.03 -0.23 27.42
N ASP A 110 20.83 -1.47 26.94
CA ASP A 110 19.95 -1.76 25.80
C ASP A 110 18.47 -1.43 26.05
N THR A 111 18.01 -1.47 27.30
CA THR A 111 16.59 -1.20 27.62
C THR A 111 16.27 0.31 27.70
N LEU A 112 17.26 1.18 27.94
CA LEU A 112 17.02 2.62 28.08
C LEU A 112 17.14 3.36 26.75
N ILE A 113 18.02 2.90 25.85
CA ILE A 113 18.13 3.44 24.49
C ILE A 113 16.93 2.98 23.64
N ALA A 114 16.43 1.75 23.87
CA ALA A 114 15.26 1.23 23.16
C ALA A 114 13.93 1.97 23.43
N VAL A 115 13.84 2.69 24.54
CA VAL A 115 12.63 3.43 24.95
C VAL A 115 12.63 4.83 24.33
N HIS A 116 13.77 5.49 24.21
CA HIS A 116 13.82 6.86 23.70
C HIS A 116 13.59 6.99 22.19
N TRP A 117 14.01 6.03 21.37
CA TRP A 117 13.71 6.09 19.94
C TRP A 117 12.22 5.84 19.68
N ARG A 118 11.57 4.91 20.40
CA ARG A 118 10.12 4.67 20.29
C ARG A 118 9.25 5.86 20.70
N ASP A 119 9.80 6.82 21.43
CA ASP A 119 9.11 8.04 21.84
C ASP A 119 9.29 9.20 20.82
N LEU A 120 10.36 9.17 20.01
CA LEU A 120 10.58 10.07 18.86
C LEU A 120 9.85 9.56 17.62
N LEU A 121 9.99 8.27 17.33
CA LEU A 121 9.21 7.54 16.35
C LEU A 121 7.77 7.45 16.86
N MET A 122 6.78 7.65 15.99
CA MET A 122 5.37 7.63 16.43
C MET A 122 5.01 8.72 17.45
N SER A 123 5.83 9.77 17.57
CA SER A 123 5.42 10.99 18.26
C SER A 123 4.18 11.59 17.58
N ALA A 124 3.42 12.39 18.33
CA ALA A 124 2.23 13.04 17.77
C ALA A 124 2.56 13.93 16.57
N ASP A 125 3.72 14.58 16.61
CA ASP A 125 4.23 15.45 15.54
C ASP A 125 4.53 14.65 14.28
N TRP A 126 5.32 13.58 14.42
CA TRP A 126 5.64 12.67 13.32
C TRP A 126 4.39 12.08 12.68
N LEU A 127 3.48 11.55 13.52
CA LEU A 127 2.23 10.95 13.07
C LEU A 127 1.38 11.96 12.33
N HIS A 128 1.26 13.18 12.85
CA HIS A 128 0.50 14.23 12.22
C HIS A 128 0.98 14.47 10.78
N TYR A 129 2.27 14.73 10.57
CA TYR A 129 2.79 15.00 9.22
C TYR A 129 2.62 13.81 8.27
N TYR A 130 2.86 12.57 8.75
CA TYR A 130 2.58 11.38 7.95
C TYR A 130 1.10 11.29 7.56
N LEU A 131 0.19 11.51 8.52
CA LEU A 131 -1.25 11.37 8.30
C LEU A 131 -1.76 12.44 7.33
N GLU A 132 -1.24 13.66 7.39
CA GLU A 132 -1.55 14.74 6.44
C GLU A 132 -0.98 14.47 5.04
N ALA A 133 0.27 14.00 4.93
CA ALA A 133 0.84 13.54 3.66
C ALA A 133 0.00 12.41 3.05
N SER A 134 -0.50 11.50 3.89
CA SER A 134 -1.40 10.46 3.43
C SER A 134 -2.74 10.98 2.93
N LYS A 135 -3.38 11.94 3.61
CA LYS A 135 -4.62 12.57 3.12
C LYS A 135 -4.43 13.09 1.70
N LEU A 136 -3.34 13.83 1.46
CA LEU A 136 -2.98 14.38 0.16
C LEU A 136 -2.76 13.28 -0.89
N ALA A 137 -2.04 12.22 -0.55
CA ALA A 137 -1.79 11.11 -1.47
C ALA A 137 -3.07 10.29 -1.77
N TYR A 138 -3.95 10.11 -0.78
CA TYR A 138 -5.23 9.41 -0.98
C TYR A 138 -6.22 10.24 -1.78
N ALA A 139 -6.23 11.56 -1.62
CA ALA A 139 -7.02 12.46 -2.47
C ALA A 139 -6.65 12.27 -3.95
N ASP A 140 -5.35 12.24 -4.26
CA ASP A 140 -4.85 12.01 -5.62
C ASP A 140 -5.14 10.58 -6.10
N ARG A 141 -4.91 9.56 -5.26
CA ARG A 141 -5.26 8.17 -5.55
C ARG A 141 -6.73 8.00 -5.91
N ASN A 142 -7.62 8.69 -5.21
CA ASN A 142 -9.07 8.60 -5.41
C ASN A 142 -9.54 9.35 -6.66
N ARG A 143 -8.72 10.28 -7.17
CA ARG A 143 -9.01 11.07 -8.36
C ARG A 143 -8.46 10.46 -9.65
N TYR A 144 -7.24 9.91 -9.61
CA TYR A 144 -6.45 9.62 -10.80
C TYR A 144 -6.21 8.13 -11.05
N ILE A 145 -5.97 7.34 -10.01
CA ILE A 145 -5.48 5.97 -10.17
C ILE A 145 -6.62 5.02 -10.54
N ALA A 146 -6.48 4.33 -11.67
CA ALA A 146 -7.36 3.27 -12.17
C ALA A 146 -6.62 2.42 -13.23
N ASP A 147 -7.30 1.46 -13.88
CA ASP A 147 -6.69 0.67 -14.96
C ASP A 147 -6.15 1.58 -16.09
N PRO A 148 -4.83 1.57 -16.38
CA PRO A 148 -4.21 2.46 -17.36
C PRO A 148 -4.67 2.19 -18.80
N ARG A 149 -5.31 1.05 -19.07
CA ARG A 149 -5.94 0.77 -20.38
C ARG A 149 -7.21 1.61 -20.61
N TYR A 150 -7.78 2.21 -19.56
CA TYR A 150 -9.04 2.95 -19.59
C TYR A 150 -8.91 4.41 -19.12
N VAL A 151 -7.90 4.69 -18.28
CA VAL A 151 -7.68 6.00 -17.68
C VAL A 151 -6.23 6.41 -17.97
N ALA A 152 -6.08 7.53 -18.68
CA ALA A 152 -4.76 8.09 -18.92
C ALA A 152 -4.19 8.69 -17.63
N ALA A 153 -2.87 8.58 -17.47
CA ALA A 153 -2.17 9.27 -16.41
C ALA A 153 -2.35 10.79 -16.52
N PRO A 154 -2.31 11.54 -15.40
CA PRO A 154 -2.31 13.00 -15.45
C PRO A 154 -1.15 13.51 -16.31
N GLY A 155 -1.44 14.34 -17.31
CA GLY A 155 -0.39 14.85 -18.22
C GLY A 155 0.23 13.78 -19.12
N GLY A 156 -0.38 12.58 -19.20
CA GLY A 156 0.09 11.46 -20.01
C GLY A 156 1.16 10.60 -19.36
N ASP A 157 1.60 10.92 -18.14
CA ASP A 157 2.68 10.22 -17.45
C ASP A 157 2.40 10.08 -15.94
N TRP A 158 2.51 8.86 -15.40
CA TRP A 158 2.27 8.60 -13.98
C TRP A 158 3.35 9.22 -13.08
N GLU A 159 4.56 9.44 -13.62
CA GLU A 159 5.66 10.08 -12.90
C GLU A 159 5.34 11.53 -12.51
N ARG A 160 4.36 12.18 -13.17
CA ARG A 160 3.90 13.52 -12.78
C ARG A 160 3.36 13.58 -11.34
N MET A 161 2.83 12.47 -10.83
CA MET A 161 2.37 12.38 -9.44
C MET A 161 3.52 12.29 -8.42
N LEU A 162 4.74 12.03 -8.91
CA LEU A 162 5.98 11.90 -8.15
C LEU A 162 7.01 12.98 -8.54
N ASP A 163 6.61 13.97 -9.35
CA ASP A 163 7.48 15.09 -9.71
C ASP A 163 7.91 15.83 -8.44
N PRO A 164 9.20 16.08 -8.21
CA PRO A 164 9.68 16.74 -6.99
C PRO A 164 9.03 18.11 -6.74
N GLY A 165 8.82 18.90 -7.80
CA GLY A 165 8.13 20.19 -7.68
C GLY A 165 6.66 20.02 -7.27
N TYR A 166 6.00 18.97 -7.74
CA TYR A 166 4.65 18.63 -7.31
C TYR A 166 4.62 18.13 -5.86
N LEU A 167 5.54 17.26 -5.46
CA LEU A 167 5.64 16.74 -4.10
C LEU A 167 5.93 17.86 -3.09
N ALA A 168 6.86 18.77 -3.42
CA ALA A 168 7.13 19.99 -2.64
C ALA A 168 5.88 20.88 -2.51
N TYR A 169 5.15 21.07 -3.60
CA TYR A 169 3.89 21.79 -3.57
C TYR A 169 2.86 21.13 -2.65
N ARG A 170 2.75 19.80 -2.68
CA ARG A 170 1.85 19.05 -1.78
C ARG A 170 2.31 19.14 -0.32
N ALA A 171 3.61 19.03 -0.04
CA ALA A 171 4.18 19.18 1.30
C ALA A 171 3.87 20.57 1.90
N ALA A 172 3.95 21.62 1.09
CA ALA A 172 3.62 22.99 1.52
C ALA A 172 2.14 23.22 1.90
N LEU A 173 1.25 22.25 1.65
CA LEU A 173 -0.15 22.29 2.09
C LEU A 173 -0.34 21.76 3.52
N ILE A 174 0.67 21.11 4.09
CA ILE A 174 0.62 20.56 5.44
C ILE A 174 0.93 21.65 6.46
N ASP A 175 0.00 21.90 7.36
CA ASP A 175 0.13 22.82 8.49
C ASP A 175 0.10 22.01 9.80
N THR A 176 0.47 22.63 10.92
CA THR A 176 0.42 22.10 12.29
C THR A 176 -0.97 21.67 12.76
N VAL A 177 -2.03 22.11 12.07
CA VAL A 177 -3.43 21.73 12.30
C VAL A 177 -3.88 20.81 11.17
N ALA A 178 -4.56 19.73 11.53
CA ALA A 178 -5.04 18.73 10.60
C ALA A 178 -6.08 19.31 9.62
N MET A 179 -5.93 18.98 8.34
CA MET A 179 -6.97 19.17 7.32
C MET A 179 -8.21 18.32 7.67
N ASP A 180 -9.41 18.79 7.35
CA ASP A 180 -10.60 17.92 7.45
C ASP A 180 -10.53 16.81 6.38
N GLU A 181 -10.53 17.22 5.11
CA GLU A 181 -10.36 16.39 3.93
C GLU A 181 -9.42 17.14 2.96
N ALA A 182 -8.46 16.44 2.36
CA ALA A 182 -7.59 17.02 1.36
C ALA A 182 -8.24 16.98 -0.02
N GLU A 183 -8.10 18.07 -0.76
CA GLU A 183 -8.46 18.11 -2.18
C GLU A 183 -7.39 17.41 -3.05
N PRO A 184 -7.78 16.73 -4.13
CA PRO A 184 -6.85 16.22 -5.11
C PRO A 184 -6.04 17.38 -5.72
N GLY A 185 -4.73 17.24 -5.81
CA GLY A 185 -3.87 18.19 -6.49
C GLY A 185 -3.96 18.03 -8.01
N ASN A 186 -3.20 18.85 -8.74
CA ASN A 186 -3.18 18.85 -10.21
C ASN A 186 -1.74 18.65 -10.73
N PRO A 187 -1.25 17.39 -10.77
CA PRO A 187 0.15 17.09 -11.10
C PRO A 187 0.54 17.45 -12.55
N ALA A 188 -0.44 17.72 -13.42
CA ALA A 188 -0.20 18.01 -14.84
C ALA A 188 -0.59 19.43 -15.27
N GLY A 189 -1.11 20.26 -14.37
CA GLY A 189 -1.65 21.58 -14.73
C GLY A 189 -3.01 21.54 -15.47
N ASP A 190 -3.43 20.39 -15.99
CA ASP A 190 -4.74 20.17 -16.61
C ASP A 190 -5.70 19.42 -15.67
N TYR A 191 -6.86 20.02 -15.39
CA TYR A 191 -7.86 19.41 -14.51
C TYR A 191 -8.42 18.12 -15.11
N SER A 192 -8.30 17.02 -14.37
CA SER A 192 -8.87 15.74 -14.78
C SER A 192 -10.40 15.83 -14.95
N GLN A 193 -10.92 15.10 -15.93
CA GLN A 193 -12.36 15.02 -16.19
C GLN A 193 -13.11 14.08 -15.22
N TYR A 194 -12.40 13.29 -14.41
CA TYR A 194 -13.04 12.29 -13.55
C TYR A 194 -13.67 12.91 -12.28
N GLY A 195 -14.29 12.10 -11.42
CA GLY A 195 -14.67 12.44 -10.05
C GLY A 195 -13.80 11.74 -9.00
N VAL A 196 -14.05 12.02 -7.72
CA VAL A 196 -13.37 11.37 -6.58
C VAL A 196 -14.13 10.11 -6.17
N ALA A 197 -13.43 8.99 -6.05
CA ALA A 197 -14.01 7.73 -5.56
C ALA A 197 -14.17 7.71 -4.03
N PRO A 198 -15.28 7.17 -3.48
CA PRO A 198 -15.44 6.96 -2.04
C PRO A 198 -14.54 5.83 -1.50
N GLU A 199 -14.31 5.82 -0.19
CA GLU A 199 -13.60 4.73 0.52
C GLU A 199 -14.42 3.43 0.55
N GLN A 200 -13.76 2.29 0.35
CA GLN A 200 -14.36 0.96 0.40
C GLN A 200 -13.40 -0.03 1.09
N PRO A 201 -13.89 -0.84 2.07
CA PRO A 201 -13.02 -1.76 2.81
C PRO A 201 -12.86 -3.17 2.15
N ASP A 202 -11.63 -3.72 2.18
CA ASP A 202 -11.23 -5.12 1.86
C ASP A 202 -10.51 -5.77 3.06
N ASN A 203 -10.56 -7.12 3.18
CA ASN A 203 -9.74 -7.87 4.16
C ASN A 203 -9.29 -9.30 3.72
N GLY A 204 -9.22 -9.62 2.42
CA GLY A 204 -9.05 -10.98 1.89
C GLY A 204 -7.64 -11.39 1.46
N THR A 205 -6.67 -10.53 1.71
CA THR A 205 -5.32 -10.59 1.13
C THR A 205 -4.34 -11.43 1.97
N SER A 206 -3.31 -11.98 1.31
CA SER A 206 -2.13 -12.64 1.90
C SER A 206 -0.85 -12.18 1.21
N HIS A 207 0.29 -12.27 1.89
CA HIS A 207 1.60 -11.88 1.36
C HIS A 207 2.67 -12.91 1.71
N ILE A 208 3.65 -13.10 0.82
CA ILE A 208 4.88 -13.85 1.06
C ILE A 208 6.09 -13.13 0.47
N SER A 209 7.23 -13.21 1.17
CA SER A 209 8.54 -12.77 0.67
C SER A 209 9.52 -13.94 0.71
N ILE A 210 10.33 -14.11 -0.33
CA ILE A 210 11.29 -15.21 -0.48
C ILE A 210 12.60 -14.66 -1.05
N ILE A 211 13.72 -15.10 -0.49
CA ILE A 211 15.04 -14.94 -1.09
C ILE A 211 15.69 -16.33 -1.14
N ASP A 212 16.24 -16.69 -2.30
CA ASP A 212 16.95 -17.97 -2.46
C ASP A 212 18.47 -17.83 -2.39
N ARG A 213 19.16 -18.97 -2.36
CA ARG A 213 20.64 -19.06 -2.29
C ARG A 213 21.36 -18.46 -3.50
N ASP A 214 20.67 -18.30 -4.62
CA ASP A 214 21.23 -17.74 -5.86
C ASP A 214 20.99 -16.22 -5.93
N GLY A 215 20.36 -15.64 -4.90
CA GLY A 215 20.08 -14.21 -4.78
C GLY A 215 18.77 -13.77 -5.45
N ASN A 216 17.93 -14.71 -5.91
CA ASN A 216 16.63 -14.37 -6.48
C ASN A 216 15.68 -13.95 -5.35
N ALA A 217 15.00 -12.82 -5.53
CA ALA A 217 14.04 -12.28 -4.58
C ALA A 217 12.62 -12.27 -5.17
N VAL A 218 11.63 -12.63 -4.35
CA VAL A 218 10.20 -12.54 -4.67
C VAL A 218 9.48 -11.82 -3.55
N SER A 219 8.68 -10.82 -3.92
CA SER A 219 7.67 -10.20 -3.07
C SER A 219 6.32 -10.41 -3.73
N MET A 220 5.45 -11.23 -3.13
CA MET A 220 4.18 -11.65 -3.76
C MET A 220 3.00 -11.41 -2.82
N THR A 221 2.07 -10.57 -3.28
CA THR A 221 0.78 -10.34 -2.62
C THR A 221 -0.32 -10.95 -3.46
N THR A 222 -1.19 -11.76 -2.84
CA THR A 222 -2.31 -12.45 -3.52
C THR A 222 -3.61 -12.27 -2.72
N THR A 223 -4.75 -12.23 -3.41
CA THR A 223 -6.03 -11.93 -2.78
C THR A 223 -7.23 -12.57 -3.47
N ILE A 224 -8.31 -12.70 -2.70
CA ILE A 224 -9.68 -12.93 -3.19
C ILE A 224 -10.60 -11.78 -2.75
N GLU A 225 -10.03 -10.59 -2.48
CA GLU A 225 -10.64 -9.33 -2.04
C GLU A 225 -11.13 -9.32 -0.58
N GLN A 226 -12.13 -10.15 -0.24
CA GLN A 226 -12.61 -10.29 1.14
C GLN A 226 -12.35 -11.69 1.69
N VAL A 227 -12.50 -11.86 3.00
CA VAL A 227 -12.42 -13.19 3.63
C VAL A 227 -13.48 -14.11 2.99
N PHE A 228 -13.02 -15.22 2.41
CA PHE A 228 -13.81 -16.15 1.57
C PHE A 228 -14.35 -15.57 0.24
N GLY A 229 -13.86 -14.40 -0.18
CA GLY A 229 -14.21 -13.74 -1.42
C GLY A 229 -15.72 -13.50 -1.56
N SER A 230 -16.27 -13.90 -2.72
CA SER A 230 -17.72 -13.87 -2.98
C SER A 230 -18.54 -14.83 -2.13
N ARG A 231 -17.88 -15.68 -1.32
CA ARG A 231 -18.49 -16.80 -0.57
C ARG A 231 -19.10 -17.87 -1.48
N ILE A 232 -18.78 -17.83 -2.78
CA ILE A 232 -19.11 -18.86 -3.75
C ILE A 232 -17.93 -19.81 -3.86
N MET A 233 -18.17 -21.10 -3.64
CA MET A 233 -17.19 -22.15 -3.86
C MET A 233 -17.43 -22.77 -5.23
N SER A 234 -16.40 -22.81 -6.07
CA SER A 234 -16.39 -23.58 -7.31
C SER A 234 -15.63 -24.87 -7.09
N ASP A 235 -16.21 -25.99 -7.52
CA ASP A 235 -15.51 -27.28 -7.61
C ASP A 235 -14.65 -27.37 -8.90
N GLY A 236 -14.53 -26.28 -9.66
CA GLY A 236 -13.86 -26.26 -10.96
C GLY A 236 -14.57 -27.08 -12.04
N GLY A 237 -15.86 -27.37 -11.87
CA GLY A 237 -16.61 -28.25 -12.75
C GLY A 237 -16.23 -29.73 -12.60
N THR A 238 -15.51 -30.10 -11.54
CA THR A 238 -15.00 -31.46 -11.35
C THR A 238 -16.03 -32.43 -10.78
N GLY A 239 -17.10 -31.94 -10.14
CA GLY A 239 -18.08 -32.76 -9.43
C GLY A 239 -17.52 -33.48 -8.20
N LEU A 240 -16.30 -33.15 -7.77
CA LEU A 240 -15.63 -33.74 -6.62
C LEU A 240 -15.86 -32.92 -5.35
N THR A 241 -15.80 -33.59 -4.19
CA THR A 241 -15.80 -32.89 -2.90
C THR A 241 -14.55 -32.02 -2.77
N GLY A 242 -14.73 -30.72 -2.64
CA GLY A 242 -13.66 -29.74 -2.57
C GLY A 242 -13.92 -28.58 -3.52
N GLY A 243 -12.95 -27.67 -3.61
CA GLY A 243 -13.07 -26.52 -4.50
C GLY A 243 -12.19 -25.36 -4.06
N PHE A 244 -12.38 -24.23 -4.73
CA PHE A 244 -11.75 -22.95 -4.42
C PHE A 244 -12.82 -21.86 -4.34
N HIS A 245 -12.56 -20.85 -3.53
CA HIS A 245 -13.42 -19.68 -3.43
C HIS A 245 -13.23 -18.77 -4.64
N LEU A 246 -14.32 -18.26 -5.19
CA LEU A 246 -14.29 -17.20 -6.18
C LEU A 246 -14.11 -15.85 -5.47
N ASN A 247 -13.25 -14.98 -6.01
CA ASN A 247 -13.06 -13.63 -5.49
C ASN A 247 -14.33 -12.77 -5.62
N ASN A 248 -14.34 -11.64 -4.93
CA ASN A 248 -15.29 -10.56 -5.15
C ASN A 248 -14.59 -9.25 -5.58
N GLU A 249 -13.44 -9.34 -6.26
CA GLU A 249 -12.55 -8.22 -6.58
C GLU A 249 -13.23 -7.04 -7.27
N LEU A 250 -14.33 -7.28 -8.00
CA LEU A 250 -15.09 -6.20 -8.62
C LEU A 250 -15.67 -5.20 -7.62
N THR A 251 -15.69 -5.50 -6.31
CA THR A 251 -16.06 -4.54 -5.26
C THR A 251 -15.05 -3.43 -5.05
N ASP A 252 -13.80 -3.59 -5.52
CA ASP A 252 -12.79 -2.53 -5.48
C ASP A 252 -13.08 -1.42 -6.52
N PHE A 253 -13.99 -1.64 -7.48
CA PHE A 253 -14.54 -0.54 -8.26
C PHE A 253 -15.40 0.37 -7.40
N SER A 254 -15.43 1.65 -7.78
CA SER A 254 -16.39 2.58 -7.22
C SER A 254 -17.82 2.12 -7.49
N LEU A 255 -18.61 1.99 -6.42
CA LEU A 255 -20.04 1.67 -6.49
C LEU A 255 -20.85 2.77 -7.19
N ALA A 256 -20.36 4.02 -7.16
CA ALA A 256 -20.93 5.13 -7.88
C ALA A 256 -20.21 5.29 -9.24
N PRO A 257 -20.93 5.36 -10.37
CA PRO A 257 -20.30 5.55 -11.67
C PRO A 257 -19.84 7.01 -11.90
N VAL A 258 -20.42 7.96 -11.16
CA VAL A 258 -20.16 9.40 -11.24
C VAL A 258 -20.07 10.00 -9.83
N ASP A 259 -19.39 11.14 -9.69
CA ASP A 259 -19.38 11.94 -8.47
C ASP A 259 -20.67 12.79 -8.31
N ALA A 260 -20.72 13.60 -7.24
CA ALA A 260 -21.85 14.47 -6.93
C ALA A 260 -22.15 15.52 -8.03
N ASP A 261 -21.13 15.91 -8.82
CA ASP A 261 -21.25 16.86 -9.92
C ASP A 261 -21.55 16.17 -11.26
N GLY A 262 -21.71 14.84 -11.27
CA GLY A 262 -21.98 14.04 -12.46
C GLY A 262 -20.75 13.71 -13.30
N ARG A 263 -19.54 13.95 -12.81
CA ARG A 263 -18.30 13.57 -13.51
C ARG A 263 -18.05 12.07 -13.36
N PRO A 264 -17.63 11.36 -14.41
CA PRO A 264 -17.37 9.93 -14.32
C PRO A 264 -16.27 9.63 -13.30
N ILE A 265 -16.40 8.62 -12.45
CA ILE A 265 -15.30 8.23 -11.55
C ILE A 265 -14.24 7.44 -12.34
N ALA A 266 -12.95 7.74 -12.08
CA ALA A 266 -11.82 7.10 -12.77
C ALA A 266 -11.87 5.58 -12.58
N ASN A 267 -12.10 5.13 -11.34
CA ASN A 267 -12.24 3.72 -10.96
C ASN A 267 -13.70 3.21 -10.99
N ARG A 268 -14.55 3.71 -11.90
CA ARG A 268 -15.91 3.12 -12.11
C ARG A 268 -15.85 1.79 -12.85
N VAL A 269 -16.86 0.96 -12.65
CA VAL A 269 -17.06 -0.33 -13.36
C VAL A 269 -17.14 -0.13 -14.86
N GLN A 270 -16.35 -0.88 -15.63
CA GLN A 270 -16.43 -0.96 -17.10
C GLN A 270 -16.11 -2.39 -17.56
N PRO A 271 -16.71 -2.89 -18.66
CA PRO A 271 -16.39 -4.20 -19.20
C PRO A 271 -14.90 -4.35 -19.53
N GLY A 272 -14.27 -5.45 -19.12
CA GLY A 272 -12.85 -5.74 -19.39
C GLY A 272 -11.84 -4.90 -18.62
N LYS A 273 -12.29 -3.93 -17.81
CA LYS A 273 -11.46 -3.11 -16.95
C LYS A 273 -11.11 -3.86 -15.67
N ARG A 274 -9.91 -3.63 -15.13
CA ARG A 274 -9.47 -4.13 -13.82
C ARG A 274 -9.83 -3.12 -12.72
N PRO A 275 -10.32 -3.58 -11.56
CA PRO A 275 -10.51 -2.72 -10.40
C PRO A 275 -9.16 -2.25 -9.84
N ARG A 276 -9.13 -1.06 -9.23
CA ARG A 276 -7.93 -0.49 -8.60
C ARG A 276 -7.64 -1.19 -7.27
N SER A 277 -6.54 -1.94 -7.21
CA SER A 277 -6.05 -2.58 -5.99
C SER A 277 -5.28 -1.64 -5.06
N SER A 278 -5.10 -2.06 -3.80
CA SER A 278 -4.21 -1.44 -2.81
C SER A 278 -2.96 -2.30 -2.51
N MET A 279 -2.82 -3.46 -3.15
CA MET A 279 -1.65 -4.34 -2.99
C MET A 279 -0.35 -3.61 -3.33
N ALA A 280 0.66 -3.75 -2.46
CA ALA A 280 1.98 -3.13 -2.63
C ALA A 280 3.13 -4.12 -2.34
N PRO A 281 3.23 -5.26 -3.07
CA PRO A 281 4.45 -6.06 -3.01
C PRO A 281 5.64 -5.22 -3.46
N SER A 282 6.64 -5.06 -2.61
CA SER A 282 7.75 -4.14 -2.81
C SER A 282 9.09 -4.87 -2.72
N LEU A 283 9.97 -4.56 -3.67
CA LEU A 283 11.40 -4.89 -3.62
C LEU A 283 12.13 -3.55 -3.50
N ILE A 284 13.04 -3.45 -2.54
CA ILE A 284 13.80 -2.24 -2.22
C ILE A 284 15.24 -2.47 -2.62
N PHE A 285 15.82 -1.47 -3.27
CA PHE A 285 17.20 -1.47 -3.75
C PHE A 285 17.89 -0.19 -3.32
N ASP A 286 19.17 -0.30 -3.02
CA ASP A 286 20.06 0.84 -2.84
C ASP A 286 20.33 1.48 -4.21
N THR A 287 20.40 2.80 -4.23
CA THR A 287 20.39 3.58 -5.47
C THR A 287 21.74 3.77 -6.08
N GLU A 288 22.73 4.01 -5.24
CA GLU A 288 24.10 4.22 -5.67
C GLU A 288 24.72 2.90 -6.13
N SER A 289 24.49 1.82 -5.38
CA SER A 289 25.07 0.50 -5.64
C SER A 289 24.19 -0.40 -6.50
N GLY A 290 22.88 -0.14 -6.57
CA GLY A 290 21.89 -1.04 -7.19
C GLY A 290 21.65 -2.33 -6.40
N GLU A 291 22.14 -2.40 -5.16
CA GLU A 291 22.10 -3.62 -4.35
C GLU A 291 20.69 -3.89 -3.81
N PHE A 292 20.26 -5.16 -3.81
CA PHE A 292 19.00 -5.54 -3.17
C PHE A 292 19.08 -5.33 -1.65
N MET A 293 18.08 -4.63 -1.11
CA MET A 293 18.02 -4.24 0.30
C MET A 293 16.88 -4.91 1.06
N ALA A 294 15.68 -5.06 0.49
CA ALA A 294 14.59 -5.75 1.15
C ALA A 294 13.48 -6.22 0.22
N ALA A 295 12.76 -7.28 0.62
CA ALA A 295 11.47 -7.68 0.06
C ALA A 295 10.42 -7.49 1.14
N ILE A 296 9.38 -6.69 0.86
CA ILE A 296 8.40 -6.25 1.86
C ILE A 296 7.01 -6.29 1.23
N GLY A 297 6.01 -6.72 2.00
CA GLY A 297 4.62 -6.55 1.63
C GLY A 297 3.67 -6.97 2.75
N SER A 298 2.39 -6.64 2.56
CA SER A 298 1.37 -6.83 3.59
C SER A 298 0.00 -7.05 2.96
N PRO A 299 -0.89 -7.81 3.63
CA PRO A 299 -2.33 -7.77 3.40
C PRO A 299 -3.03 -6.71 4.27
N GLY A 300 -4.30 -6.42 3.97
CA GLY A 300 -5.17 -5.54 4.79
C GLY A 300 -5.79 -4.36 4.04
N GLY A 301 -6.30 -4.61 2.83
CA GLY A 301 -6.98 -3.62 1.99
C GLY A 301 -6.25 -2.32 1.80
N ALA A 302 -6.98 -1.20 1.88
CA ALA A 302 -6.39 0.13 1.76
C ALA A 302 -5.24 0.36 2.77
N GLY A 303 -5.26 -0.33 3.92
CA GLY A 303 -4.19 -0.26 4.93
C GLY A 303 -2.84 -0.76 4.45
N ILE A 304 -2.77 -1.59 3.40
CA ILE A 304 -1.52 -2.16 2.86
C ILE A 304 -0.48 -1.08 2.58
N ILE A 305 -0.90 0.02 1.94
CA ILE A 305 -0.02 1.15 1.59
C ILE A 305 0.65 1.72 2.84
N HIS A 306 -0.08 1.81 3.95
CA HIS A 306 0.42 2.34 5.21
C HIS A 306 1.35 1.38 5.91
N PHE A 307 1.00 0.09 5.96
CA PHE A 307 1.82 -0.90 6.63
C PHE A 307 3.19 -1.03 5.97
N VAL A 308 3.23 -1.07 4.62
CA VAL A 308 4.49 -1.14 3.87
C VAL A 308 5.30 0.15 4.03
N ALA A 309 4.67 1.33 3.89
CA ALA A 309 5.36 2.61 4.09
C ALA A 309 5.97 2.74 5.50
N LYS A 310 5.19 2.41 6.54
CA LYS A 310 5.66 2.41 7.94
C LYS A 310 6.88 1.51 8.11
N THR A 311 6.87 0.31 7.53
CA THR A 311 7.98 -0.63 7.66
C THR A 311 9.22 -0.16 6.89
N ILE A 312 9.07 0.45 5.72
CA ILE A 312 10.19 1.05 4.97
C ILE A 312 10.85 2.16 5.81
N LEU A 313 10.06 3.13 6.29
CA LEU A 313 10.54 4.22 7.15
C LEU A 313 11.18 3.66 8.44
N GLY A 314 10.56 2.64 9.03
CA GLY A 314 11.11 1.92 10.18
C GLY A 314 12.52 1.38 9.95
N ILE A 315 12.73 0.74 8.80
CA ILE A 315 14.02 0.11 8.49
C ILE A 315 15.07 1.16 8.14
N TYR A 316 14.75 2.08 7.23
CA TYR A 316 15.77 2.92 6.58
C TYR A 316 15.95 4.29 7.26
N ASP A 317 14.87 4.93 7.67
CA ASP A 317 14.96 6.24 8.35
C ASP A 317 15.28 6.07 9.83
N PHE A 318 14.77 4.99 10.45
CA PHE A 318 14.84 4.81 11.90
C PHE A 318 15.83 3.72 12.34
N GLY A 319 16.51 3.07 11.39
CA GLY A 319 17.55 2.08 11.65
C GLY A 319 17.05 0.82 12.37
N LEU A 320 15.75 0.51 12.30
CA LEU A 320 15.18 -0.67 12.92
C LEU A 320 15.46 -1.91 12.07
N ASN A 321 15.59 -3.07 12.70
CA ASN A 321 15.52 -4.31 11.94
C ASN A 321 14.07 -4.58 11.46
N ALA A 322 13.91 -5.45 10.47
CA ALA A 322 12.62 -5.77 9.87
C ALA A 322 11.53 -6.14 10.90
N GLN A 323 11.86 -6.91 11.96
CA GLN A 323 10.88 -7.30 12.97
C GLN A 323 10.47 -6.11 13.85
N GLU A 324 11.43 -5.29 14.27
CA GLU A 324 11.15 -4.09 15.06
C GLU A 324 10.26 -3.09 14.30
N ALA A 325 10.53 -2.89 13.01
CA ALA A 325 9.73 -2.04 12.13
C ALA A 325 8.30 -2.59 11.93
N ILE A 326 8.15 -3.91 11.85
CA ILE A 326 6.85 -4.60 11.80
C ILE A 326 6.06 -4.40 13.11
N ASP A 327 6.74 -4.51 14.25
CA ASP A 327 6.13 -4.45 15.58
C ASP A 327 5.63 -3.05 15.98
N LEU A 328 6.09 -2.01 15.29
CA LEU A 328 5.57 -0.65 15.45
C LEU A 328 4.02 -0.63 15.36
N PRO A 329 3.33 0.24 16.13
CA PRO A 329 1.89 0.40 16.02
C PRO A 329 1.46 0.73 14.58
N ASN A 330 0.33 0.18 14.15
CA ASN A 330 -0.25 0.49 12.85
C ASN A 330 -1.11 1.76 12.91
N PHE A 331 -1.18 2.49 11.80
CA PHE A 331 -1.98 3.70 11.63
C PHE A 331 -2.31 3.88 10.15
N ALA A 332 -3.35 4.64 9.86
CA ALA A 332 -3.77 4.94 8.49
C ALA A 332 -4.59 6.24 8.43
N ASN A 333 -4.55 6.90 7.27
CA ASN A 333 -5.51 7.93 6.91
C ASN A 333 -5.83 7.84 5.42
N TYR A 334 -7.10 7.60 5.10
CA TYR A 334 -7.59 7.37 3.74
C TYR A 334 -8.20 8.63 3.10
N ASN A 335 -7.80 9.81 3.55
CA ASN A 335 -8.45 11.11 3.31
C ASN A 335 -9.75 11.31 4.11
N GLY A 336 -9.70 11.02 5.40
CA GLY A 336 -10.85 11.12 6.30
C GLY A 336 -10.43 10.99 7.77
N PRO A 337 -11.23 10.32 8.62
CA PRO A 337 -10.83 10.04 9.99
C PRO A 337 -9.50 9.26 10.06
N THR A 338 -8.60 9.70 10.93
CA THR A 338 -7.37 8.98 11.23
C THR A 338 -7.71 7.69 11.97
N VAL A 339 -7.15 6.58 11.51
CA VAL A 339 -7.32 5.27 12.13
C VAL A 339 -6.03 4.89 12.84
N LEU A 340 -6.12 4.66 14.14
CA LEU A 340 -5.01 4.17 14.97
C LEU A 340 -5.27 2.71 15.36
N GLU A 341 -4.20 1.93 15.45
CA GLU A 341 -4.27 0.59 16.01
C GLU A 341 -4.72 0.63 17.47
N GLN A 342 -5.78 -0.11 17.75
CA GLN A 342 -6.41 -0.13 19.07
C GLN A 342 -5.42 -0.59 20.16
N ASN A 343 -5.36 0.16 21.26
CA ASN A 343 -4.53 -0.12 22.45
C ASN A 343 -3.00 -0.14 22.18
N ARG A 344 -2.52 0.56 21.15
CA ARG A 344 -1.09 0.59 20.81
C ARG A 344 -0.44 1.97 20.87
N PHE A 345 -1.22 3.01 21.15
CA PHE A 345 -0.74 4.38 21.28
C PHE A 345 -0.91 4.90 22.72
N PRO A 346 0.08 5.59 23.29
CA PRO A 346 -0.06 6.27 24.58
C PRO A 346 -1.14 7.35 24.52
N GLN A 347 -1.86 7.56 25.64
CA GLN A 347 -2.90 8.60 25.72
C GLN A 347 -2.39 10.01 25.36
N PRO A 348 -1.18 10.45 25.77
CA PRO A 348 -0.67 11.77 25.38
C PRO A 348 -0.53 11.96 23.86
N VAL A 349 -0.22 10.90 23.11
CA VAL A 349 -0.13 10.97 21.64
C VAL A 349 -1.52 11.12 21.03
N ILE A 350 -2.51 10.40 21.56
CA ILE A 350 -3.92 10.50 21.15
C ILE A 350 -4.43 11.92 21.41
N ASP A 351 -4.23 12.44 22.62
CA ASP A 351 -4.67 13.78 23.03
C ASP A 351 -4.04 14.85 22.13
N ALA A 352 -2.73 14.77 21.87
CA ALA A 352 -2.02 15.73 21.01
C ALA A 352 -2.51 15.70 19.54
N LEU A 353 -2.86 14.52 19.01
CA LEU A 353 -3.45 14.43 17.67
C LEU A 353 -4.88 15.02 17.63
N GLU A 354 -5.68 14.82 18.68
CA GLU A 354 -7.01 15.44 18.80
C GLU A 354 -6.90 16.98 18.94
N GLU A 355 -5.93 17.48 19.70
CA GLU A 355 -5.64 18.92 19.83
C GLU A 355 -5.23 19.55 18.49
N ARG A 356 -4.51 18.80 17.65
CA ARG A 356 -4.21 19.20 16.26
C ARG A 356 -5.42 19.10 15.33
N GLY A 357 -6.56 18.57 15.76
CA GLY A 357 -7.80 18.50 14.99
C GLY A 357 -8.07 17.16 14.28
N HIS A 358 -7.27 16.12 14.51
CA HIS A 358 -7.54 14.81 13.90
C HIS A 358 -8.81 14.16 14.48
N VAL A 359 -9.73 13.73 13.62
CA VAL A 359 -10.84 12.85 14.02
C VAL A 359 -10.32 11.41 14.14
N LEU A 360 -10.18 10.90 15.36
CA LEU A 360 -9.58 9.59 15.61
C LEU A 360 -10.59 8.44 15.66
N ARG A 361 -10.18 7.28 15.12
CA ARG A 361 -10.86 5.99 15.24
C ARG A 361 -9.85 4.94 15.67
N GLN A 362 -10.11 4.25 16.77
CA GLN A 362 -9.30 3.11 17.20
C GLN A 362 -9.98 1.80 16.79
N ARG A 363 -9.27 0.95 16.05
CA ARG A 363 -9.74 -0.39 15.67
C ARG A 363 -8.57 -1.37 15.52
N PRO A 364 -8.83 -2.68 15.49
CA PRO A 364 -7.80 -3.64 15.08
C PRO A 364 -7.28 -3.30 13.68
N LEU A 365 -5.96 -3.25 13.53
CA LEU A 365 -5.24 -3.10 12.27
C LEU A 365 -4.31 -4.31 12.13
N THR A 366 -4.90 -5.47 11.86
CA THR A 366 -4.26 -6.79 11.98
C THR A 366 -3.17 -7.06 10.94
N SER A 367 -3.01 -6.19 9.92
CA SER A 367 -2.01 -6.32 8.83
C SER A 367 -1.75 -7.78 8.43
N GLY A 368 -0.55 -8.31 8.65
CA GLY A 368 -0.04 -9.59 8.13
C GLY A 368 1.28 -9.41 7.37
N LEU A 369 2.03 -8.35 7.72
CA LEU A 369 3.22 -7.91 7.03
C LEU A 369 4.32 -8.97 7.12
N GLN A 370 5.04 -9.17 6.02
CA GLN A 370 6.27 -9.96 6.03
C GLN A 370 7.36 -9.17 5.32
N ALA A 371 8.57 -9.30 5.82
CA ALA A 371 9.74 -8.66 5.25
C ALA A 371 10.96 -9.58 5.34
N ILE A 372 11.81 -9.53 4.33
CA ILE A 372 13.19 -10.03 4.39
C ILE A 372 14.11 -8.86 4.04
N GLN A 373 14.91 -8.43 5.01
CA GLN A 373 15.84 -7.32 4.92
C GLN A 373 17.27 -7.85 4.78
N ARG A 374 18.07 -7.21 3.93
CA ARG A 374 19.52 -7.40 3.90
C ARG A 374 20.19 -6.58 4.99
N THR A 375 21.09 -7.21 5.74
CA THR A 375 21.90 -6.61 6.79
C THR A 375 23.38 -6.91 6.55
N GLU A 376 24.27 -6.29 7.33
CA GLU A 376 25.71 -6.59 7.29
C GLU A 376 26.04 -8.06 7.63
N TYR A 377 25.13 -8.78 8.31
CA TYR A 377 25.30 -10.17 8.74
C TYR A 377 24.58 -11.20 7.85
N GLY A 378 23.92 -10.76 6.78
CA GLY A 378 23.12 -11.61 5.89
C GLY A 378 21.67 -11.15 5.79
N PHE A 379 20.72 -12.07 5.68
CA PHE A 379 19.31 -11.73 5.60
C PHE A 379 18.62 -11.87 6.96
N PHE A 380 17.80 -10.87 7.30
CA PHE A 380 16.99 -10.84 8.50
C PHE A 380 15.51 -10.79 8.11
N GLY A 381 14.75 -11.81 8.50
CA GLY A 381 13.32 -11.87 8.21
C GLY A 381 12.48 -11.42 9.41
N GLY A 382 11.36 -10.76 9.13
CA GLY A 382 10.34 -10.42 10.11
C GLY A 382 8.95 -10.86 9.66
N ALA A 383 8.13 -11.28 10.61
CA ALA A 383 6.73 -11.64 10.39
C ALA A 383 5.84 -10.96 11.43
N ASP A 384 4.69 -10.47 10.96
CA ASP A 384 3.77 -9.70 11.78
C ASP A 384 3.07 -10.57 12.84
N PRO A 385 3.27 -10.28 14.14
CA PRO A 385 2.71 -11.08 15.24
C PRO A 385 1.19 -10.95 15.35
N ARG A 386 0.56 -10.06 14.59
CA ARG A 386 -0.90 -9.89 14.52
C ARG A 386 -1.58 -11.03 13.74
N ARG A 387 -0.81 -11.83 12.99
CA ARG A 387 -1.25 -13.05 12.31
C ARG A 387 -0.29 -14.21 12.60
N GLU A 388 -0.63 -15.40 12.15
CA GLU A 388 0.13 -16.64 12.34
C GLU A 388 1.34 -16.78 11.40
N GLY A 389 1.87 -15.66 10.89
CA GLY A 389 3.02 -15.64 9.99
C GLY A 389 4.29 -16.20 10.65
N VAL A 390 5.18 -16.76 9.83
CA VAL A 390 6.45 -17.35 10.30
C VAL A 390 7.58 -16.93 9.38
N VAL A 391 8.77 -16.80 9.95
CA VAL A 391 10.04 -16.62 9.23
C VAL A 391 10.82 -17.92 9.33
N MET A 392 11.36 -18.41 8.20
CA MET A 392 12.20 -19.60 8.15
C MET A 392 13.37 -19.33 7.20
N GLY A 393 14.57 -19.74 7.60
CA GLY A 393 15.81 -19.59 6.84
C GLY A 393 16.94 -20.36 7.51
N GLU A 394 18.04 -20.59 6.77
CA GLU A 394 19.26 -21.23 7.26
C GLU A 394 20.34 -20.22 7.62
#